data_AF-A0A923WQS8-F1
#
_entry.id   AF-A0A923WQS8-F1
#
_cell.length_a   1.000
_cell.length_b   1.000
_cell.length_c   1.000
_cell.angle_alpha   90.00
_cell.angle_beta   90.00
_cell.angle_gamma   90.00
#
_symmetry.space_group_name_H-M   'P 1'
#
loop_
_entity.id
_entity.type
_entity.pdbx_description
1 polymer ?
#
loop_
_entity_poly.entity_id
_entity_poly.type
_entity_poly.pdbx_seq_one_letter_code
_entity_poly.pdbx_strand_id
1 'polypeptide(L)'
;MRQDKLTTKLQEALSDAQSLAVGNDNQYIEPVHLLAALLGQDDGATRSLLARAGVNAASLTNALKSALERLPKVSGTGGETQVGRELMGMLNLADKEAQKRGDQFVSSEMVLLALADDKSDCGKVAREAGLSRKAVESAIDAVRGGEAVNSQDAEGQRESLKKYTMDLTERARQGKLDPVIGRDDEIRRTIQILQRRTKNNPVLIGEPGVGKTAIVEGL
;
A
#
# COMPACT_ATOMS: atom_id res chain seq x y z
N MET A 1 22.77 -5.01 0.21
CA MET A 1 21.57 -4.99 -0.65
C MET A 1 21.86 -4.12 -1.87
N ARG A 2 21.41 -4.49 -3.08
CA ARG A 2 21.56 -3.64 -4.27
C ARG A 2 20.27 -2.82 -4.48
N GLN A 3 20.39 -1.52 -4.79
CA GLN A 3 19.23 -0.61 -4.88
C GLN A 3 18.30 -0.93 -6.07
N ASP A 4 18.84 -1.50 -7.14
CA ASP A 4 18.11 -1.97 -8.33
C ASP A 4 17.18 -3.17 -8.05
N LYS A 5 17.34 -3.83 -6.90
CA LYS A 5 16.44 -4.90 -6.43
C LYS A 5 15.25 -4.40 -5.62
N LEU A 6 15.11 -3.11 -5.41
CA LEU A 6 13.94 -2.55 -4.75
C LEU A 6 12.85 -2.25 -5.77
N THR A 7 11.59 -2.44 -5.40
CA THR A 7 10.46 -1.93 -6.19
C THR A 7 10.51 -0.40 -6.30
N THR A 8 9.91 0.16 -7.34
CA THR A 8 9.82 1.61 -7.56
C THR A 8 9.22 2.34 -6.35
N LYS A 9 8.14 1.79 -5.76
CA LYS A 9 7.49 2.39 -4.58
C LYS A 9 8.38 2.44 -3.35
N LEU A 10 9.15 1.39 -3.09
CA LEU A 10 10.12 1.38 -2.00
C LEU A 10 11.31 2.32 -2.27
N GLN A 11 11.74 2.47 -3.53
CA GLN A 11 12.77 3.46 -3.89
C GLN A 11 12.28 4.89 -3.65
N GLU A 12 11.07 5.22 -4.11
CA GLU A 12 10.41 6.51 -3.84
C GLU A 12 10.33 6.77 -2.33
N ALA A 13 9.90 5.78 -1.55
CA ALA A 13 9.78 5.91 -0.09
C ALA A 13 11.12 6.15 0.60
N LEU A 14 12.23 5.59 0.10
CA LEU A 14 13.57 5.86 0.62
C LEU A 14 14.03 7.28 0.31
N SER A 15 13.72 7.81 -0.87
CA SER A 15 13.98 9.21 -1.23
C SER A 15 13.14 10.18 -0.39
N ASP A 16 11.87 9.84 -0.13
CA ASP A 16 11.00 10.61 0.75
C ASP A 16 11.49 10.55 2.20
N ALA A 17 11.94 9.38 2.67
CA ALA A 17 12.53 9.21 3.99
C ALA A 17 13.80 10.03 4.17
N GLN A 18 14.65 10.11 3.14
CA GLN A 18 15.81 11.00 3.12
C GLN A 18 15.38 12.46 3.24
N SER A 19 14.36 12.87 2.48
CA SER A 19 13.81 14.23 2.54
C SER A 19 13.25 14.57 3.92
N LEU A 20 12.59 13.61 4.58
CA LEU A 20 12.12 13.76 5.96
C LEU A 20 13.30 13.92 6.94
N ALA A 21 14.36 13.13 6.81
CA ALA A 21 15.54 13.24 7.67
C ALA A 21 16.23 14.61 7.50
N VAL A 22 16.43 15.06 6.26
CA VAL A 22 16.99 16.38 5.94
C VAL A 22 16.11 17.49 6.51
N GLY A 23 14.80 17.43 6.30
CA GLY A 23 13.85 18.45 6.77
C GLY A 23 13.71 18.52 8.30
N ASN A 24 14.15 17.49 9.02
CA ASN A 24 14.13 17.45 10.49
C ASN A 24 15.52 17.61 11.13
N ASP A 25 16.55 17.95 10.33
CA ASP A 25 17.95 18.06 10.74
C ASP A 25 18.52 16.76 11.36
N ASN A 26 18.02 15.60 10.91
CA ASN A 26 18.52 14.30 11.36
C ASN A 26 19.69 13.84 10.48
N GLN A 27 20.86 13.59 11.08
CA GLN A 27 22.05 13.13 10.36
C GLN A 27 21.88 11.72 9.74
N TYR A 28 21.02 10.90 10.32
CA TYR A 28 20.79 9.52 9.90
C TYR A 28 19.35 9.29 9.48
N ILE A 29 19.18 8.57 8.36
CA ILE A 29 17.89 8.04 7.92
C ILE A 29 17.62 6.77 8.74
N GLU A 30 16.75 6.91 9.73
CA GLU A 30 16.28 5.81 10.58
C GLU A 30 14.97 5.15 10.09
N PRO A 31 14.63 3.93 10.57
CA PRO A 31 13.40 3.23 10.18
C PRO A 31 12.10 4.02 10.34
N VAL A 32 12.07 4.94 11.31
CA VAL A 32 10.92 5.82 11.56
C VAL A 32 10.64 6.70 10.34
N HIS A 33 11.68 7.22 9.67
CA HIS A 33 11.51 8.02 8.45
C HIS A 33 10.93 7.18 7.31
N LEU A 34 11.45 5.96 7.11
CA LEU A 34 10.95 5.08 6.05
C LEU A 34 9.49 4.71 6.28
N LEU A 35 9.10 4.36 7.51
CA LEU A 35 7.71 4.02 7.80
C LEU A 35 6.78 5.23 7.66
N ALA A 36 7.23 6.42 8.08
CA ALA A 36 6.49 7.66 7.89
C ALA A 36 6.31 7.99 6.41
N ALA A 37 7.37 7.85 5.59
CA ALA A 37 7.33 8.04 4.15
C ALA A 37 6.38 7.03 3.46
N LEU A 38 6.49 5.74 3.79
CA LEU A 38 5.61 4.69 3.27
C LEU A 38 4.13 4.92 3.61
N LEU A 39 3.84 5.47 4.79
CA LEU A 39 2.49 5.91 5.14
C LEU A 39 2.10 7.18 4.41
N GLY A 40 3.04 8.08 4.11
CA GLY A 40 2.79 9.34 3.41
C GLY A 40 2.43 9.18 1.93
N GLN A 41 2.75 8.04 1.30
CA GLN A 41 2.45 7.78 -0.11
C GLN A 41 0.94 7.59 -0.34
N ASP A 42 0.32 8.54 -1.05
CA ASP A 42 -1.11 8.50 -1.39
C ASP A 42 -1.49 7.31 -2.30
N ASP A 43 -0.59 6.92 -3.19
CA ASP A 43 -0.74 5.78 -4.10
C ASP A 43 0.02 4.52 -3.63
N GLY A 44 0.44 4.49 -2.37
CA GLY A 44 1.14 3.37 -1.75
C GLY A 44 0.20 2.30 -1.17
N ALA A 45 0.62 1.04 -1.22
CA ALA A 45 -0.14 -0.09 -0.66
C ALA A 45 -0.03 -0.19 0.88
N THR A 46 0.92 0.51 1.50
CA THR A 46 1.25 0.41 2.93
C THR A 46 0.07 0.65 3.85
N ARG A 47 -0.67 1.77 3.68
CA ARG A 47 -1.82 2.10 4.54
C ARG A 47 -2.90 1.05 4.47
N SER A 48 -3.23 0.59 3.26
CA SER A 48 -4.29 -0.39 3.04
C SER A 48 -3.92 -1.76 3.60
N LEU A 49 -2.66 -2.17 3.46
CA LEU A 49 -2.13 -3.40 4.03
C LEU A 49 -2.14 -3.38 5.56
N LEU A 50 -1.68 -2.28 6.17
CA LEU A 50 -1.69 -2.11 7.63
C LEU A 50 -3.11 -2.12 8.20
N ALA A 51 -4.07 -1.46 7.52
CA ALA A 51 -5.46 -1.51 7.91
C ALA A 51 -6.03 -2.95 7.85
N ARG A 52 -5.70 -3.72 6.80
CA ARG A 52 -6.06 -5.15 6.70
C ARG A 52 -5.41 -6.00 7.78
N ALA A 53 -4.20 -5.65 8.21
CA ALA A 53 -3.50 -6.29 9.33
C ALA A 53 -4.03 -5.86 10.71
N GLY A 54 -5.09 -5.03 10.77
CA GLY A 54 -5.69 -4.57 12.02
C GLY A 54 -4.92 -3.46 12.74
N VAL A 55 -3.95 -2.84 12.07
CA VAL A 55 -3.16 -1.74 12.63
C VAL A 55 -3.96 -0.45 12.57
N ASN A 56 -3.99 0.29 13.68
CA ASN A 56 -4.58 1.62 13.69
C ASN A 56 -3.63 2.61 13.01
N ALA A 57 -3.82 2.83 11.70
CA ALA A 57 -2.96 3.70 10.90
C ALA A 57 -2.92 5.15 11.41
N ALA A 58 -4.02 5.67 11.97
CA ALA A 58 -4.06 7.02 12.53
C ALA A 58 -3.21 7.12 13.80
N SER A 59 -3.34 6.15 14.71
CA SER A 59 -2.50 6.09 15.92
C SER A 59 -1.03 5.90 15.57
N LEU A 60 -0.72 5.02 14.61
CA LEU A 60 0.65 4.81 14.14
C LEU A 60 1.25 6.08 13.55
N THR A 61 0.49 6.80 12.71
CA THR A 61 0.96 8.07 12.12
C THR A 61 1.32 9.09 13.19
N ASN A 62 0.49 9.23 14.24
CA ASN A 62 0.77 10.16 15.33
C ASN A 62 1.98 9.74 16.16
N ALA A 63 2.09 8.44 16.49
CA ALA A 63 3.23 7.93 17.24
C ALA A 63 4.56 8.08 16.47
N LEU A 64 4.53 7.92 15.15
CA LEU A 64 5.70 8.16 14.30
C LEU A 64 6.11 9.64 14.26
N LYS A 65 5.15 10.57 14.22
CA LYS A 65 5.46 12.01 14.34
C LYS A 65 6.21 12.30 15.65
N SER A 66 5.71 11.78 16.77
CA SER A 66 6.39 11.92 18.07
C SER A 66 7.73 11.20 18.12
N ALA A 67 7.91 10.09 17.41
CA ALA A 67 9.20 9.41 17.32
C ALA A 67 10.21 10.22 16.50
N LEU A 68 9.81 10.83 15.39
CA LEU A 68 10.65 11.72 14.56
C LEU A 68 11.14 12.92 15.37
N GLU A 69 10.26 13.56 16.14
CA GLU A 69 10.62 14.72 16.97
C GLU A 69 11.66 14.40 18.05
N ARG A 70 11.73 13.14 18.51
CA ARG A 70 12.68 12.65 19.51
C ARG A 70 14.06 12.31 18.93
N LEU A 71 14.20 12.21 17.61
CA LEU A 71 15.46 11.85 17.00
C LEU A 71 16.52 12.95 17.21
N PRO A 72 17.80 12.59 17.38
CA PRO A 72 18.88 13.57 17.49
C PRO A 72 18.94 14.49 16.27
N LYS A 73 19.05 15.79 16.54
CA LYS A 73 19.20 16.82 15.52
C LYS A 73 20.63 17.32 15.50
N VAL A 74 21.20 17.48 14.31
CA VAL A 74 22.57 17.95 14.11
C VAL A 74 22.55 19.16 13.19
N SER A 75 23.08 20.28 13.66
CA SER A 75 23.24 21.49 12.86
C SER A 75 24.61 21.53 12.18
N GLY A 76 24.70 22.20 11.03
CA GLY A 76 25.98 22.49 10.37
C GLY A 76 26.51 21.41 9.42
N THR A 77 25.75 20.35 9.14
CA THR A 77 26.16 19.23 8.25
C THR A 77 25.86 19.46 6.77
N GLY A 78 25.46 20.67 6.36
CA GLY A 78 25.19 20.99 4.95
C GLY A 78 24.03 20.21 4.31
N GLY A 79 23.19 19.55 5.12
CA GLY A 79 22.11 18.69 4.63
C GLY A 79 22.55 17.29 4.22
N GLU A 80 23.80 16.90 4.46
CA GLU A 80 24.25 15.53 4.20
C GLU A 80 23.66 14.56 5.23
N THR A 81 22.94 13.56 4.72
CA THR A 81 22.32 12.49 5.53
C THR A 81 22.81 11.13 5.08
N GLN A 82 23.01 10.22 6.04
CA GLN A 82 23.49 8.86 5.80
C GLN A 82 22.44 7.84 6.21
N VAL A 83 22.45 6.66 5.61
CA VAL A 83 21.54 5.59 6.03
C VAL A 83 21.96 5.07 7.41
N GLY A 84 21.04 5.07 8.38
CA GLY A 84 21.28 4.57 9.73
C GLY A 84 21.53 3.07 9.76
N ARG A 85 22.22 2.60 10.81
CA ARG A 85 22.52 1.17 10.99
C ARG A 85 21.25 0.34 11.17
N GLU A 86 20.26 0.87 11.87
CA GLU A 86 18.98 0.18 12.11
C GLU A 86 18.20 0.03 10.80
N LEU A 87 18.13 1.09 9.99
CA LEU A 87 17.49 1.04 8.68
C LEU A 87 18.20 0.06 7.73
N MET A 88 19.53 0.08 7.67
CA MET A 88 20.27 -0.93 6.88
C MET A 88 19.99 -2.35 7.34
N GLY A 89 19.89 -2.58 8.66
CA GLY A 89 19.51 -3.87 9.23
C GLY A 89 18.12 -4.31 8.78
N MET A 90 17.14 -3.41 8.86
CA MET A 90 15.75 -3.65 8.44
C MET A 90 15.66 -3.98 6.94
N LEU A 91 16.37 -3.26 6.08
CA LEU A 91 16.39 -3.52 4.64
C LEU A 91 16.99 -4.89 4.30
N ASN A 92 18.06 -5.30 5.00
CA ASN A 92 18.64 -6.64 4.82
C ASN A 92 17.69 -7.75 5.31
N LEU A 93 16.93 -7.52 6.38
CA LEU A 93 15.90 -8.46 6.85
C LEU A 93 14.75 -8.54 5.83
N ALA A 94 14.32 -7.41 5.26
CA ALA A 94 13.31 -7.37 4.22
C ALA A 94 13.76 -8.15 2.96
N ASP A 95 15.01 -8.00 2.52
CA ASP A 95 15.59 -8.81 1.42
C ASP A 95 15.56 -10.31 1.74
N LYS A 96 15.89 -10.69 2.98
CA LYS A 96 15.78 -12.09 3.42
C LYS A 96 14.34 -12.61 3.36
N GLU A 97 13.36 -11.81 3.76
CA GLU A 97 11.94 -12.19 3.67
C GLU A 97 11.46 -12.30 2.20
N ALA A 98 11.89 -11.37 1.34
CA ALA A 98 11.62 -11.42 -0.10
C ALA A 98 12.13 -12.73 -0.72
N GLN A 99 13.38 -13.09 -0.42
CA GLN A 99 14.00 -14.33 -0.92
C GLN A 99 13.28 -15.59 -0.45
N LYS A 100 12.83 -15.64 0.82
CA LYS A 100 12.04 -16.77 1.34
C LYS A 100 10.71 -16.95 0.60
N ARG A 101 10.11 -15.85 0.14
CA ARG A 101 8.85 -15.84 -0.61
C ARG A 101 9.05 -16.03 -2.13
N GLY A 102 10.29 -16.10 -2.59
CA GLY A 102 10.62 -16.26 -4.02
C GLY A 102 10.46 -14.97 -4.83
N ASP A 103 10.44 -13.81 -4.18
CA ASP A 103 10.36 -12.51 -4.85
C ASP A 103 11.71 -12.17 -5.52
N GLN A 104 11.66 -11.57 -6.71
CA GLN A 104 12.85 -11.03 -7.39
C GLN A 104 13.21 -9.62 -6.90
N PHE A 105 12.21 -8.86 -6.45
CA PHE A 105 12.34 -7.51 -5.93
C PHE A 105 11.84 -7.41 -4.48
N VAL A 106 12.49 -6.57 -3.69
CA VAL A 106 12.07 -6.24 -2.33
C VAL A 106 11.00 -5.16 -2.40
N SER A 107 9.78 -5.52 -2.01
CA SER A 107 8.62 -4.62 -1.93
C SER A 107 8.48 -3.99 -0.54
N SER A 108 7.71 -2.90 -0.44
CA SER A 108 7.36 -2.23 0.82
C SER A 108 6.76 -3.19 1.87
N GLU A 109 6.01 -4.19 1.41
CA GLU A 109 5.41 -5.23 2.25
C GLU A 109 6.45 -6.05 3.04
N MET A 110 7.64 -6.27 2.46
CA MET A 110 8.72 -7.01 3.12
C MET A 110 9.38 -6.19 4.22
N VAL A 111 9.40 -4.86 4.06
CA VAL A 111 9.84 -3.93 5.11
C VAL A 111 8.89 -3.99 6.29
N LEU A 112 7.57 -4.00 6.04
CA LEU A 112 6.56 -4.13 7.09
C LEU A 112 6.66 -5.47 7.83
N LEU A 113 7.01 -6.55 7.12
CA LEU A 113 7.22 -7.85 7.73
C LEU A 113 8.48 -7.86 8.60
N ALA A 114 9.58 -7.26 8.13
CA ALA A 114 10.80 -7.08 8.92
C ALA A 114 10.57 -6.19 10.17
N LEU A 115 9.76 -5.14 10.03
CA LEU A 115 9.38 -4.23 11.11
C LEU A 115 8.61 -4.95 12.24
N ALA A 116 7.82 -5.98 11.92
CA ALA A 116 7.05 -6.71 12.92
C ALA A 116 7.93 -7.43 13.97
N ASP A 117 9.16 -7.78 13.61
CA ASP A 117 10.16 -8.41 14.50
C ASP A 117 11.25 -7.43 14.96
N ASP A 118 11.14 -6.17 14.56
CA ASP A 118 12.14 -5.17 14.86
C ASP A 118 12.13 -4.76 16.35
N LYS A 119 13.33 -4.64 16.90
CA LYS A 119 13.56 -4.33 18.32
C LYS A 119 13.86 -2.86 18.58
N SER A 120 13.96 -2.03 17.53
CA SER A 120 14.10 -0.59 17.68
C SER A 120 12.82 0.04 18.23
N ASP A 121 12.89 1.34 18.53
CA ASP A 121 11.73 2.14 18.90
C ASP A 121 10.64 2.12 17.80
N CYS A 122 11.02 2.05 16.52
CA CYS A 122 10.07 1.98 15.40
C CYS A 122 9.23 0.69 15.45
N GLY A 123 9.88 -0.46 15.61
CA GLY A 123 9.19 -1.74 15.76
C GLY A 123 8.34 -1.83 17.02
N LYS A 124 8.75 -1.15 18.11
CA LYS A 124 7.94 -1.03 19.33
C LYS A 124 6.66 -0.21 19.07
N VAL A 125 6.80 1.00 18.51
CA VAL A 125 5.67 1.89 18.18
C VAL A 125 4.68 1.20 17.23
N ALA A 126 5.18 0.48 16.23
CA ALA A 126 4.32 -0.24 15.29
C ALA A 126 3.51 -1.35 16.00
N ARG A 127 4.14 -2.12 16.90
CA ARG A 127 3.46 -3.16 17.69
C ARG A 127 2.45 -2.59 18.68
N GLU A 128 2.74 -1.46 19.31
CA GLU A 128 1.79 -0.73 20.17
C GLU A 128 0.56 -0.25 19.37
N ALA A 129 0.72 0.06 18.08
CA ALA A 129 -0.39 0.37 17.17
C ALA A 129 -1.15 -0.86 16.64
N GLY A 130 -0.79 -2.07 17.07
CA GLY A 130 -1.45 -3.33 16.71
C GLY A 130 -0.72 -4.17 15.65
N LEU A 131 0.47 -3.78 15.20
CA LEU A 131 1.24 -4.56 14.23
C LEU A 131 1.62 -5.92 14.85
N SER A 132 1.29 -7.01 14.16
CA SER A 132 1.79 -8.33 14.50
C SER A 132 2.24 -9.07 13.25
N ARG A 133 3.30 -9.87 13.37
CA ARG A 133 3.86 -10.61 12.23
C ARG A 133 2.79 -11.45 11.52
N LYS A 134 2.00 -12.22 12.28
CA LYS A 134 0.94 -13.08 11.74
C LYS A 134 -0.13 -12.30 10.96
N ALA A 135 -0.54 -11.13 11.45
CA ALA A 135 -1.54 -10.31 10.77
C ALA A 135 -0.99 -9.70 9.48
N VAL A 136 0.28 -9.27 9.48
CA VAL A 136 0.96 -8.75 8.28
C VAL A 136 1.12 -9.86 7.24
N GLU A 137 1.56 -11.06 7.62
CA GLU A 137 1.68 -12.21 6.71
C GLU A 137 0.32 -12.53 6.07
N SER A 138 -0.74 -12.61 6.88
CA SER A 138 -2.09 -12.85 6.36
C SER A 138 -2.61 -11.74 5.44
N ALA A 139 -2.29 -10.48 5.73
CA ALA A 139 -2.68 -9.36 4.89
C ALA A 139 -1.93 -9.38 3.55
N ILE A 140 -0.63 -9.69 3.56
CA ILE A 140 0.19 -9.85 2.36
C ILE A 140 -0.36 -10.98 1.49
N ASP A 141 -0.62 -12.15 2.07
CA ASP A 141 -1.10 -13.30 1.32
C ASP A 141 -2.48 -13.01 0.69
N ALA A 142 -3.34 -12.29 1.39
CA ALA A 142 -4.65 -11.86 0.88
C ALA A 142 -4.56 -10.80 -0.23
N VAL A 143 -3.55 -9.91 -0.21
CA VAL A 143 -3.35 -8.89 -1.26
C VAL A 143 -2.66 -9.51 -2.48
N ARG A 144 -1.70 -10.41 -2.28
CA ARG A 144 -0.92 -11.03 -3.36
C ARG A 144 -1.66 -12.16 -4.06
N GLY A 145 -2.57 -12.86 -3.38
CA GLY A 145 -3.23 -14.04 -3.95
C GLY A 145 -2.27 -15.14 -4.39
N GLY A 146 -1.06 -15.19 -3.81
CA GLY A 146 0.01 -16.13 -4.18
C GLY A 146 1.00 -15.62 -5.25
N GLU A 147 0.84 -14.41 -5.77
CA GLU A 147 1.77 -13.84 -6.75
C GLU A 147 3.09 -13.35 -6.12
N ALA A 148 4.20 -13.70 -6.75
CA ALA A 148 5.53 -13.19 -6.40
C ALA A 148 5.79 -11.80 -7.01
N VAL A 149 6.63 -11.00 -6.36
CA VAL A 149 7.05 -9.67 -6.83
C VAL A 149 8.21 -9.84 -7.83
N ASN A 150 7.85 -10.02 -9.10
CA ASN A 150 8.79 -10.30 -10.20
C ASN A 150 9.08 -9.09 -11.09
N SER A 151 8.54 -7.92 -10.78
CA SER A 151 8.82 -6.68 -11.50
C SER A 151 9.02 -5.53 -10.52
N GLN A 152 9.80 -4.53 -10.93
CA GLN A 152 10.08 -3.35 -10.13
C GLN A 152 8.81 -2.53 -9.85
N ASP A 153 7.83 -2.57 -10.76
CA ASP A 153 6.56 -1.81 -10.67
C ASP A 153 5.37 -2.64 -10.13
N ALA A 154 5.62 -3.84 -9.60
CA ALA A 154 4.55 -4.75 -9.15
C ALA A 154 3.58 -4.12 -8.14
N GLU A 155 4.08 -3.27 -7.23
CA GLU A 155 3.22 -2.55 -6.26
C GLU A 155 2.32 -1.52 -6.95
N GLY A 156 2.84 -0.77 -7.92
CA GLY A 156 2.06 0.22 -8.67
C GLY A 156 0.96 -0.42 -9.53
N GLN A 157 1.25 -1.58 -10.13
CA GLN A 157 0.28 -2.33 -10.93
C GLN A 157 -0.90 -2.84 -10.10
N ARG A 158 -0.67 -3.26 -8.84
CA ARG A 158 -1.73 -3.71 -7.93
C ARG A 158 -2.71 -2.60 -7.55
N GLU A 159 -2.24 -1.35 -7.50
CA GLU A 159 -3.05 -0.16 -7.20
C GLU A 159 -3.67 0.50 -8.45
N SER A 160 -3.43 -0.06 -9.65
CA SER A 160 -3.97 0.46 -10.92
C SER A 160 -5.50 0.55 -10.94
N LEU A 161 -6.19 -0.36 -10.25
CA LEU A 161 -7.65 -0.29 -10.10
C LEU A 161 -8.06 0.99 -9.36
N LYS A 162 -7.41 1.35 -8.26
CA LYS A 162 -7.76 2.61 -7.56
C LYS A 162 -7.44 3.84 -8.40
N LYS A 163 -6.35 3.81 -9.16
CA LYS A 163 -5.87 4.95 -9.94
C LYS A 163 -6.67 5.22 -11.20
N TYR A 164 -7.07 4.17 -11.92
CA TYR A 164 -7.67 4.28 -13.25
C TYR A 164 -9.12 3.80 -13.31
N THR A 165 -9.67 3.28 -12.21
CA THR A 165 -11.05 2.80 -12.16
C THR A 165 -11.80 3.43 -11.00
N MET A 166 -13.12 3.22 -10.99
CA MET A 166 -14.00 3.69 -9.94
C MET A 166 -14.72 2.49 -9.36
N ASP A 167 -14.61 2.29 -8.04
CA ASP A 167 -15.32 1.20 -7.36
C ASP A 167 -16.80 1.59 -7.17
N LEU A 168 -17.64 1.11 -8.09
CA LEU A 168 -19.08 1.33 -8.04
C LEU A 168 -19.75 0.54 -6.90
N THR A 169 -19.18 -0.60 -6.48
CA THR A 169 -19.76 -1.43 -5.41
C THR A 169 -19.64 -0.75 -4.05
N GLU A 170 -18.50 -0.11 -3.78
CA GLU A 170 -18.30 0.67 -2.56
C GLU A 170 -19.17 1.94 -2.56
N ARG A 171 -19.31 2.62 -3.71
CA ARG A 171 -20.21 3.78 -3.83
C ARG A 171 -21.68 3.41 -3.59
N ALA A 172 -22.12 2.25 -4.07
CA ALA A 172 -23.45 1.71 -3.81
C ALA A 172 -23.65 1.47 -2.30
N ARG A 173 -22.68 0.82 -1.64
CA ARG A 173 -22.69 0.57 -0.19
C ARG A 173 -22.78 1.86 0.64
N GLN A 174 -22.14 2.94 0.17
CA GLN A 174 -22.19 4.26 0.79
C GLN A 174 -23.46 5.07 0.44
N GLY A 175 -24.36 4.54 -0.39
CA GLY A 175 -25.57 5.25 -0.82
C GLY A 175 -25.29 6.45 -1.73
N LYS A 176 -24.16 6.45 -2.44
CA LYS A 176 -23.72 7.55 -3.33
C LYS A 176 -24.14 7.36 -4.79
N LEU A 177 -24.92 6.32 -5.09
CA LEU A 177 -25.50 6.07 -6.41
C LEU A 177 -26.99 6.34 -6.34
N ASP A 178 -27.53 6.99 -7.36
CA ASP A 178 -28.95 7.26 -7.47
C ASP A 178 -29.72 5.95 -7.77
N PRO A 179 -30.96 5.80 -7.28
CA PRO A 179 -31.76 4.64 -7.59
C PRO A 179 -32.08 4.59 -9.08
N VAL A 180 -31.84 3.43 -9.70
CA VAL A 180 -32.10 3.21 -11.12
C VAL A 180 -33.55 2.80 -11.33
N ILE A 181 -34.28 3.54 -12.18
CA ILE A 181 -35.71 3.31 -12.43
C ILE A 181 -35.91 2.83 -13.87
N GLY A 182 -36.68 1.75 -14.05
CA GLY A 182 -37.12 1.29 -15.38
C GLY A 182 -36.04 0.62 -16.23
N ARG A 183 -34.98 0.08 -15.60
CA ARG A 183 -33.88 -0.66 -16.25
C ARG A 183 -33.74 -2.11 -15.76
N ASP A 184 -34.78 -2.63 -15.11
CA ASP A 184 -34.75 -3.94 -14.45
C ASP A 184 -34.46 -5.09 -15.43
N ASP A 185 -35.01 -5.02 -16.65
CA ASP A 185 -34.83 -6.07 -17.65
C ASP A 185 -33.41 -6.07 -18.22
N GLU A 186 -32.83 -4.90 -18.50
CA GLU A 186 -31.44 -4.79 -18.95
C GLU A 186 -30.44 -5.21 -17.88
N ILE A 187 -30.67 -4.82 -16.62
CA ILE A 187 -29.84 -5.24 -15.47
C ILE A 187 -29.93 -6.76 -15.30
N ARG A 188 -31.14 -7.32 -15.26
CA ARG A 188 -31.36 -8.77 -15.15
C ARG A 188 -30.69 -9.52 -16.30
N ARG A 189 -30.76 -9.00 -17.53
CA ARG A 189 -30.09 -9.61 -18.68
C ARG A 189 -28.57 -9.56 -18.57
N THR A 190 -28.02 -8.47 -18.04
CA THR A 190 -26.58 -8.31 -17.79
C THR A 190 -26.09 -9.35 -16.78
N ILE A 191 -26.81 -9.51 -15.66
CA ILE A 191 -26.54 -10.55 -14.65
C ILE A 191 -26.56 -11.95 -15.27
N GLN A 192 -27.59 -12.26 -16.07
CA GLN A 192 -27.70 -13.55 -16.75
C GLN A 192 -26.52 -13.84 -17.68
N ILE A 193 -25.96 -12.81 -18.33
CA ILE A 193 -24.79 -12.97 -19.21
C ILE A 193 -23.54 -13.23 -18.37
N LEU A 194 -23.31 -12.44 -17.31
CA LEU A 194 -22.16 -12.60 -16.41
C LEU A 194 -22.08 -14.00 -15.78
N GLN A 195 -23.23 -14.64 -15.52
CA GLN A 195 -23.30 -15.99 -14.95
C GLN A 195 -23.04 -17.14 -15.95
N ARG A 196 -22.85 -16.85 -17.25
CA ARG A 196 -22.62 -17.90 -18.27
C ARG A 196 -21.20 -18.48 -18.15
N ARG A 197 -21.03 -19.72 -18.62
CA ARG A 197 -19.69 -20.33 -18.79
C ARG A 197 -18.94 -19.85 -20.04
N THR A 198 -19.68 -19.49 -21.09
CA THR A 198 -19.13 -19.01 -22.37
C THR A 198 -19.86 -17.74 -22.78
N LYS A 199 -19.15 -16.78 -23.38
CA LYS A 199 -19.70 -15.45 -23.73
C LYS A 199 -20.26 -14.74 -22.49
N ASN A 200 -19.46 -14.68 -21.43
CA ASN A 200 -19.80 -14.13 -20.12
C ASN A 200 -19.45 -12.64 -19.97
N ASN A 201 -18.99 -12.00 -21.04
CA ASN A 201 -18.66 -10.57 -21.06
C ASN A 201 -19.82 -9.80 -21.74
N PRO A 202 -20.70 -9.12 -20.98
CA PRO A 202 -21.78 -8.33 -21.56
C PRO A 202 -21.23 -7.09 -22.27
N VAL A 203 -21.87 -6.72 -23.38
CA VAL A 203 -21.57 -5.48 -24.13
C VAL A 203 -22.87 -4.69 -24.27
N LEU A 204 -22.92 -3.51 -23.64
CA LEU A 204 -24.06 -2.60 -23.73
C LEU A 204 -23.95 -1.74 -24.99
N ILE A 205 -24.92 -1.89 -25.89
CA ILE A 205 -24.95 -1.18 -27.19
C ILE A 205 -26.06 -0.13 -27.17
N GLY A 206 -25.76 1.06 -27.66
CA GLY A 206 -26.70 2.18 -27.77
C GLY A 206 -25.97 3.51 -28.00
N GLU A 207 -26.69 4.58 -28.29
CA GLU A 207 -26.11 5.92 -28.43
C GLU A 207 -25.49 6.41 -27.10
N PRO A 208 -24.55 7.37 -27.12
CA PRO A 208 -24.11 8.06 -25.90
C PRO A 208 -25.29 8.78 -25.24
N GLY A 209 -25.35 8.78 -23.90
CA GLY A 209 -26.39 9.50 -23.14
C GLY A 209 -27.68 8.73 -22.87
N VAL A 210 -27.89 7.54 -23.46
CA VAL A 210 -29.12 6.73 -23.25
C VAL A 210 -29.23 6.05 -21.87
N GLY A 211 -28.28 6.32 -20.97
CA GLY A 211 -28.26 5.74 -19.62
C GLY A 211 -27.55 4.39 -19.49
N LYS A 212 -26.59 4.06 -20.37
CA LYS A 212 -25.78 2.83 -20.25
C LYS A 212 -25.05 2.75 -18.91
N THR A 213 -24.56 3.89 -18.39
CA THR A 213 -23.92 3.97 -17.08
C THR A 213 -24.88 3.59 -15.95
N ALA A 214 -26.15 4.00 -16.04
CA ALA A 214 -27.16 3.67 -15.02
C ALA A 214 -27.41 2.14 -14.93
N ILE A 215 -27.29 1.40 -16.05
CA ILE A 215 -27.36 -0.07 -16.02
C ILE A 215 -26.20 -0.66 -15.23
N VAL A 216 -25.00 -0.07 -15.33
CA VAL A 216 -23.81 -0.51 -14.58
C VAL A 216 -23.90 -0.12 -13.11
N GLU A 217 -24.45 1.05 -12.79
CA GLU A 217 -24.67 1.53 -11.41
C GLU A 217 -25.77 0.75 -10.69
N GLY A 218 -26.77 0.23 -11.42
CA GLY A 218 -27.85 -0.59 -10.86
C GLY A 218 -27.54 -2.08 -10.74
N LEU A 219 -26.37 -2.54 -11.24
CA LEU A 219 -25.92 -3.93 -11.16
C LEU A 219 -25.36 -4.28 -9.77
#